data_AF-A0A956RJY0-F1
#
_entry.id   AF-A0A956RJY0-F1
#
_cell.length_a   1.000
_cell.length_b   1.000
_cell.length_c   1.000
_cell.angle_alpha   90.00
_cell.angle_beta   90.00
_cell.angle_gamma   90.00
#
_symmetry.space_group_name_H-M   'P 1'
#
loop_
_entity.id
_entity.type
_entity.pdbx_description
1 polymer ?
#
loop_
_entity_poly.entity_id
_entity_poly.type
_entity_poly.pdbx_seq_one_letter_code
_entity_poly.pdbx_strand_id
1 'polypeptide(L)'
;MVGSGDHPLHPVLGRFPWRRRKPRAGRGRARALEYVNRGGRVVYSSIKELVDFEDPGPALAFAVLHGDINGQTIVAELVEHHAAGVGVELPDAQSERTRAGLRVLKQLMMKAGLDPKTSIGGQPLEELLAVTWALGAVVYPDVAS
;
A
#
# COMPACT_ATOMS: atom_id res chain seq x y z
N MET A 1 -2.10 -21.79 6.75
CA MET A 1 -3.28 -21.05 6.26
C MET A 1 -3.87 -20.31 7.44
N VAL A 2 -3.67 -18.99 7.50
CA VAL A 2 -4.23 -18.17 8.59
C VAL A 2 -5.74 -18.08 8.36
N GLY A 3 -6.51 -18.51 9.36
CA GLY A 3 -7.96 -18.55 9.31
C GLY A 3 -8.54 -17.16 9.02
N SER A 4 -9.46 -17.14 8.05
CA SER A 4 -10.25 -15.99 7.61
C SER A 4 -11.26 -15.58 8.70
N GLY A 5 -10.76 -15.09 9.82
CA GLY A 5 -11.55 -14.37 10.82
C GLY A 5 -11.33 -12.88 10.61
N ASP A 6 -12.36 -12.18 10.14
CA ASP A 6 -12.50 -10.72 10.02
C ASP A 6 -11.29 -9.87 10.45
N HIS A 7 -10.25 -9.85 9.62
CA HIS A 7 -9.17 -8.88 9.78
C HIS A 7 -9.77 -7.46 9.79
N PRO A 8 -9.41 -6.60 10.75
CA PRO A 8 -10.01 -5.26 10.91
C PRO A 8 -9.88 -4.37 9.66
N LEU A 9 -8.94 -4.70 8.77
CA LEU A 9 -8.75 -4.01 7.49
C LEU A 9 -9.57 -4.58 6.31
N HIS A 10 -10.24 -5.72 6.44
CA HIS A 10 -11.09 -6.24 5.35
C HIS A 10 -12.20 -5.26 4.92
N PRO A 11 -12.88 -4.53 5.82
CA PRO A 11 -13.82 -3.48 5.42
C PRO A 11 -13.18 -2.37 4.60
N VAL A 12 -11.92 -2.02 4.91
CA VAL A 12 -11.14 -1.01 4.15
C VAL A 12 -10.90 -1.51 2.73
N LEU A 13 -10.43 -2.74 2.59
CA LEU A 13 -10.20 -3.36 1.28
C LEU A 13 -11.50 -3.48 0.46
N GLY A 14 -12.64 -3.65 1.11
CA GLY A 14 -13.95 -3.71 0.45
C GLY A 14 -14.35 -2.41 -0.28
N ARG A 15 -13.72 -1.27 0.02
CA ARG A 15 -13.98 0.01 -0.66
C ARG A 15 -13.40 0.08 -2.07
N PHE A 16 -12.35 -0.70 -2.35
CA PHE A 16 -11.72 -0.71 -3.67
C PHE A 16 -12.54 -1.51 -4.69
N PRO A 17 -12.70 -1.03 -5.94
CA PRO A 17 -13.47 -1.72 -6.98
C PRO A 17 -12.68 -2.89 -7.59
N TRP A 18 -12.47 -3.96 -6.81
CA TRP A 18 -11.72 -5.12 -7.24
C TRP A 18 -12.31 -5.81 -8.48
N ARG A 19 -11.43 -6.30 -9.37
CA ARG A 19 -11.84 -7.04 -10.56
C ARG A 19 -12.04 -8.51 -10.23
N ARG A 20 -13.16 -9.09 -10.68
CA ARG A 20 -13.44 -10.54 -10.53
C ARG A 20 -12.58 -11.43 -11.43
N ARG A 21 -12.01 -10.87 -12.50
CA ARG A 21 -11.15 -11.60 -13.45
C ARG A 21 -9.77 -10.99 -13.41
N LYS A 22 -8.75 -11.86 -13.40
CA LYS A 22 -7.36 -11.45 -13.53
C LYS A 22 -7.21 -10.57 -14.78
N PRO A 23 -6.64 -9.36 -14.68
CA PRO A 23 -6.34 -8.54 -15.85
C PRO A 23 -5.52 -9.36 -16.84
N ARG A 24 -5.89 -9.33 -18.13
CA ARG A 24 -5.06 -9.95 -19.17
C ARG A 24 -3.72 -9.21 -19.20
N ALA A 25 -2.64 -9.93 -18.97
CA ALA A 25 -1.29 -9.42 -19.14
C ALA A 25 -1.08 -9.13 -20.64
N GLY A 26 -1.23 -7.88 -21.04
CA GLY A 26 -0.64 -7.39 -22.29
C GLY A 26 0.85 -7.17 -22.09
N ARG A 27 1.65 -7.16 -23.17
CA ARG A 27 3.06 -6.73 -23.12
C ARG A 27 3.13 -5.40 -22.34
N GLY A 28 3.78 -5.43 -21.18
CA GLY A 28 3.97 -4.25 -20.31
C GLY A 28 2.96 -4.02 -19.18
N ARG A 29 1.97 -4.91 -18.95
CA ARG A 29 1.04 -4.73 -17.80
C ARG A 29 1.57 -5.33 -16.50
N ALA A 30 1.48 -4.53 -15.43
CA ALA A 30 1.87 -4.83 -14.05
C ALA A 30 1.35 -6.19 -13.54
N ARG A 31 2.15 -6.82 -12.68
CA ARG A 31 1.82 -8.08 -12.00
C ARG A 31 0.48 -7.91 -11.27
N ALA A 32 -0.49 -8.77 -11.59
CA ALA A 32 -1.79 -8.74 -10.93
C ALA A 32 -1.63 -9.15 -9.47
N LEU A 33 -2.07 -8.28 -8.56
CA LEU A 33 -2.24 -8.55 -7.14
C LEU A 33 -3.48 -9.41 -6.94
N GLU A 34 -3.36 -10.41 -6.08
CA GLU A 34 -4.44 -11.32 -5.72
C GLU A 34 -4.88 -11.03 -4.28
N TYR A 35 -6.19 -10.91 -4.07
CA TYR A 35 -6.79 -10.74 -2.76
C TYR A 35 -7.96 -11.72 -2.60
N VAL A 36 -8.01 -12.42 -1.47
CA VAL A 36 -9.18 -13.21 -1.08
C VAL A 36 -10.07 -12.35 -0.21
N ASN A 37 -11.25 -11.99 -0.71
CA ASN A 37 -12.18 -11.17 0.05
C ASN A 37 -12.83 -11.94 1.20
N ARG A 38 -13.56 -11.23 2.07
CA ARG A 38 -14.28 -11.81 3.21
C ARG A 38 -15.21 -12.98 2.85
N GLY A 39 -15.73 -13.01 1.62
CA GLY A 39 -16.58 -14.09 1.11
C GLY A 39 -15.82 -15.27 0.52
N GLY A 40 -14.50 -15.36 0.71
CA GLY A 40 -13.63 -16.39 0.14
C GLY A 40 -13.43 -16.27 -1.37
N ARG A 41 -13.89 -15.18 -2.00
CA ARG A 41 -13.75 -14.98 -3.45
C ARG A 41 -12.43 -14.30 -3.74
N VAL A 42 -11.70 -14.87 -4.69
CA VAL A 42 -10.49 -14.26 -5.24
C VAL A 42 -10.85 -13.10 -6.14
N VAL A 43 -10.21 -11.97 -5.92
CA VAL A 43 -10.34 -10.75 -6.72
C VAL A 43 -8.95 -10.18 -7.01
N TYR A 44 -8.87 -9.33 -8.04
CA TYR A 44 -7.60 -8.88 -8.61
C TYR A 44 -7.54 -7.38 -8.81
N SER A 45 -6.33 -6.83 -8.71
CA SER A 45 -5.98 -5.46 -9.12
C SER A 45 -4.52 -5.41 -9.60
N SER A 46 -4.05 -4.25 -10.07
CA SER A 46 -2.62 -3.96 -10.21
C SER A 46 -2.17 -2.95 -9.14
N ILE A 47 -0.86 -2.88 -8.88
CA ILE A 47 -0.29 -1.89 -7.95
C ILE A 47 -0.71 -0.48 -8.39
N LYS A 48 -0.49 -0.15 -9.67
CA LYS A 48 -0.89 1.14 -10.24
C LYS A 48 -2.37 1.48 -10.03
N GLU A 49 -3.28 0.56 -10.33
CA GLU A 49 -4.72 0.81 -10.11
C GLU A 49 -5.06 1.05 -8.64
N LEU A 50 -4.34 0.40 -7.71
CA LEU A 50 -4.55 0.55 -6.28
C LEU A 50 -3.97 1.88 -5.76
N VAL A 51 -2.82 2.30 -6.28
CA VAL A 51 -2.13 3.56 -5.94
C VAL A 51 -2.86 4.79 -6.50
N ASP A 52 -3.33 4.71 -7.74
CA ASP A 52 -4.07 5.79 -8.41
C ASP A 52 -5.51 5.94 -7.88
N PHE A 53 -5.94 5.11 -6.92
CA PHE A 53 -7.29 5.17 -6.36
C PHE A 53 -7.46 6.36 -5.41
N GLU A 54 -8.62 7.02 -5.51
CA GLU A 54 -8.90 8.27 -4.79
C GLU A 54 -8.80 8.13 -3.25
N ASP A 55 -9.34 7.04 -2.71
CA ASP A 55 -9.17 6.64 -1.30
C ASP A 55 -7.87 5.83 -1.17
N PRO A 56 -6.84 6.33 -0.45
CA PRO A 56 -5.59 5.59 -0.28
C PRO A 56 -5.73 4.41 0.70
N GLY A 57 -6.85 4.28 1.41
CA GLY A 57 -7.10 3.27 2.44
C GLY A 57 -6.86 1.84 1.96
N PRO A 58 -7.44 1.39 0.82
CA PRO A 58 -7.20 0.06 0.29
C PRO A 58 -5.73 -0.23 -0.03
N ALA A 59 -4.97 0.75 -0.54
CA ALA A 59 -3.55 0.59 -0.81
C ALA A 59 -2.75 0.38 0.48
N LEU A 60 -2.97 1.25 1.47
CA LEU A 60 -2.35 1.15 2.79
C LEU A 60 -2.70 -0.17 3.49
N ALA A 61 -3.98 -0.55 3.46
CA ALA A 61 -4.45 -1.77 4.08
C ALA A 61 -3.86 -3.02 3.43
N PHE A 62 -3.79 -3.04 2.09
CA PHE A 62 -3.20 -4.15 1.36
C PHE A 62 -1.71 -4.28 1.64
N ALA A 63 -0.98 -3.16 1.65
CA ALA A 63 0.45 -3.17 1.94
C ALA A 63 0.77 -3.73 3.33
N VAL A 64 -0.05 -3.40 4.34
CA VAL A 64 0.17 -3.88 5.71
C VAL A 64 -0.13 -5.38 5.84
N LEU A 65 -1.15 -5.86 5.13
CA LEU A 65 -1.42 -7.30 5.06
C LEU A 65 -0.33 -8.08 4.31
N HIS A 66 0.37 -7.41 3.39
CA HIS A 66 1.42 -7.96 2.57
C HIS A 66 2.77 -7.35 2.95
N GLY A 67 3.36 -7.76 4.07
CA GLY A 67 4.71 -7.34 4.49
C GLY A 67 5.86 -7.84 3.59
N ASP A 68 5.57 -8.24 2.36
CA ASP A 68 6.52 -8.70 1.36
C ASP A 68 6.90 -7.57 0.37
N ILE A 69 7.60 -7.93 -0.70
CA ILE A 69 8.02 -6.99 -1.74
C ILE A 69 6.83 -6.22 -2.35
N ASN A 70 5.63 -6.80 -2.44
CA ASN A 70 4.49 -6.10 -3.02
C ASN A 70 4.01 -4.98 -2.10
N GLY A 71 3.93 -5.21 -0.79
CA GLY A 71 3.57 -4.15 0.15
C GLY A 71 4.60 -3.03 0.19
N GLN A 72 5.89 -3.37 0.11
CA GLN A 72 6.98 -2.40 -0.01
C GLN A 72 6.84 -1.55 -1.27
N THR A 73 6.63 -2.17 -2.44
CA THR A 73 6.41 -1.46 -3.71
C THR A 73 5.15 -0.60 -3.68
N ILE A 74 4.03 -1.10 -3.13
CA ILE A 74 2.79 -0.32 -3.01
C ILE A 74 3.01 0.92 -2.16
N VAL A 75 3.65 0.80 -1.00
CA VAL A 75 3.91 1.94 -0.11
C VAL A 75 4.86 2.93 -0.78
N ALA A 76 5.89 2.46 -1.48
CA ALA A 76 6.81 3.31 -2.21
C ALA A 76 6.10 4.12 -3.31
N GLU A 77 5.41 3.44 -4.23
CA GLU A 77 4.66 4.08 -5.31
C GLU A 77 3.57 5.02 -4.77
N LEU A 78 2.87 4.64 -3.70
CA LEU A 78 1.83 5.47 -3.09
C LEU A 78 2.40 6.78 -2.54
N VAL A 79 3.52 6.72 -1.83
CA VAL A 79 4.21 7.89 -1.27
C VAL A 79 4.74 8.78 -2.39
N GLU A 80 5.39 8.22 -3.39
CA GLU A 80 5.94 8.97 -4.53
C GLU A 80 4.83 9.66 -5.34
N HIS A 81 3.76 8.93 -5.66
CA HIS A 81 2.60 9.47 -6.37
C HIS A 81 1.96 10.65 -5.62
N HIS A 82 1.72 10.49 -4.32
CA HIS A 82 1.06 11.53 -3.53
C HIS A 82 1.98 12.69 -3.20
N ALA A 83 3.28 12.45 -2.97
CA ALA A 83 4.27 13.51 -2.77
C ALA A 83 4.30 14.45 -3.98
N ALA A 84 4.31 13.91 -5.20
CA ALA A 84 4.19 14.68 -6.43
C ALA A 84 2.86 15.48 -6.50
N GLY A 85 1.74 14.86 -6.12
CA GLY A 85 0.43 15.49 -6.12
C GLY A 85 0.26 16.64 -5.12
N VAL A 86 1.00 16.63 -4.00
CA VAL A 86 0.96 17.68 -2.96
C VAL A 86 2.17 18.63 -2.97
N GLY A 87 3.05 18.52 -3.97
CA GLY A 87 4.23 19.39 -4.12
C GLY A 87 5.31 19.16 -3.06
N VAL A 88 5.40 17.95 -2.52
CA VAL A 88 6.47 17.55 -1.59
C VAL A 88 7.57 16.87 -2.39
N GLU A 89 8.76 17.46 -2.38
CA GLU A 89 9.96 16.77 -2.89
C GLU A 89 10.44 15.75 -1.86
N LEU A 90 10.70 14.52 -2.32
CA LEU A 90 11.32 13.48 -1.52
C LEU A 90 12.85 13.60 -1.68
N PRO A 91 13.59 13.92 -0.60
CA PRO A 91 15.04 14.07 -0.68
C PRO A 91 15.75 12.78 -1.11
N ASP A 92 16.97 12.93 -1.65
CA ASP A 92 17.83 11.79 -2.00
C ASP A 92 18.47 11.16 -0.75
N ALA A 93 18.76 11.97 0.26
CA ALA A 93 19.34 11.49 1.50
C ALA A 93 18.37 10.55 2.22
N GLN A 94 18.76 9.29 2.41
CA GLN A 94 17.88 8.22 2.89
C GLN A 94 17.13 8.55 4.20
N SER A 95 17.81 9.16 5.17
CA SER A 95 17.21 9.54 6.45
C SER A 95 16.14 10.63 6.29
N GLU A 96 16.37 11.58 5.38
CA GLU A 96 15.45 12.67 5.08
C GLU A 96 14.30 12.20 4.19
N ARG A 97 14.57 11.35 3.20
CA ARG A 97 13.57 10.62 2.39
C ARG A 97 12.61 9.86 3.29
N THR A 98 13.16 9.12 4.25
CA THR A 98 12.37 8.33 5.19
C THR A 98 11.44 9.23 5.99
N ARG A 99 11.95 10.32 6.59
CA ARG A 99 11.12 11.29 7.34
C ARG A 99 10.06 11.96 6.47
N ALA A 100 10.41 12.34 5.24
CA ALA A 100 9.47 12.95 4.30
C ALA A 100 8.33 11.99 3.96
N GLY A 101 8.64 10.74 3.62
CA GLY A 101 7.63 9.72 3.33
C GLY A 101 6.75 9.37 4.52
N LEU A 102 7.29 9.31 5.74
CA LEU A 102 6.48 9.12 6.96
C LEU A 102 5.45 10.25 7.15
N ARG A 103 5.81 11.50 6.82
CA ARG A 103 4.85 12.62 6.85
C ARG A 103 3.74 12.43 5.82
N VAL A 104 4.07 12.00 4.60
CA VAL A 104 3.09 11.70 3.55
C VAL A 104 2.16 10.56 4.01
N LEU A 105 2.70 9.45 4.51
CA LEU A 105 1.91 8.32 4.99
C LEU A 105 0.92 8.71 6.09
N LYS A 106 1.36 9.54 7.04
CA LYS A 106 0.47 10.05 8.09
C LYS A 106 -0.70 10.84 7.51
N GLN A 107 -0.46 11.68 6.50
CA GLN A 107 -1.53 12.40 5.80
C GLN A 107 -2.49 11.46 5.07
N LEU A 108 -1.97 10.43 4.41
CA LEU A 108 -2.78 9.44 3.71
C LEU A 108 -3.64 8.60 4.66
N MET A 109 -3.09 8.19 5.81
CA MET A 109 -3.85 7.48 6.84
C MET A 109 -5.03 8.32 7.35
N MET A 110 -4.79 9.61 7.63
CA MET A 110 -5.85 10.55 8.03
C MET A 110 -6.91 10.70 6.93
N LYS A 111 -6.49 10.86 5.66
CA LYS A 111 -7.40 10.95 4.50
C LYS A 111 -8.27 9.69 4.36
N ALA A 112 -7.69 8.51 4.60
CA ALA A 112 -8.39 7.23 4.51
C ALA A 112 -9.30 6.91 5.72
N GLY A 113 -9.28 7.76 6.75
CA GLY A 113 -9.97 7.52 8.02
C GLY A 113 -9.43 6.29 8.76
N LEU A 114 -8.14 5.95 8.59
CA LEU A 114 -7.51 4.83 9.27
C LEU A 114 -6.96 5.27 10.62
N ASP A 115 -7.34 4.58 11.69
CA ASP A 115 -6.81 4.83 13.02
C ASP A 115 -5.38 4.24 13.14
N PRO A 116 -4.34 5.08 13.34
CA PRO A 116 -2.95 4.63 13.47
C PRO A 116 -2.73 3.64 14.62
N LYS A 117 -3.58 3.68 15.65
CA LYS A 117 -3.48 2.80 16.81
C LYS A 117 -4.12 1.43 16.60
N THR A 118 -4.81 1.22 15.48
CA THR A 118 -5.37 -0.09 15.13
C THR A 118 -4.25 -1.11 15.06
N SER A 119 -4.27 -2.11 15.95
CA SER A 119 -3.22 -3.14 15.99
C SER A 119 -3.50 -4.31 15.06
N ILE A 120 -2.46 -4.76 14.36
CA ILE A 120 -2.47 -5.93 13.49
C ILE A 120 -1.34 -6.85 13.93
N GLY A 121 -1.69 -8.06 14.35
CA GLY A 121 -0.70 -9.01 14.90
C GLY A 121 0.07 -8.46 16.12
N GLY A 122 -0.53 -7.53 16.88
CA GLY A 122 0.07 -6.90 18.06
C GLY A 122 0.89 -5.64 17.78
N GLN A 123 1.03 -5.22 16.52
CA GLN A 123 1.74 -4.00 16.14
C GLN A 123 0.76 -2.91 15.64
N PRO A 124 0.91 -1.64 16.03
CA PRO A 124 0.09 -0.55 15.48
C PRO A 124 0.26 -0.39 13.97
N LEU A 125 -0.82 0.05 13.31
CA LEU A 125 -0.85 0.29 11.88
C LEU A 125 0.24 1.28 11.43
N GLU A 126 0.46 2.33 12.21
CA GLU A 126 1.49 3.32 11.92
C GLU A 126 2.91 2.74 11.94
N GLU A 127 3.19 1.83 12.88
CA GLU A 127 4.49 1.19 13.01
C GLU A 127 4.73 0.22 11.84
N LEU A 128 3.71 -0.55 11.46
CA LEU A 128 3.78 -1.45 10.32
C LEU A 128 4.05 -0.68 9.02
N LEU A 129 3.30 0.39 8.76
CA LEU A 129 3.50 1.24 7.59
C LEU A 129 4.87 1.92 7.61
N ALA A 130 5.34 2.35 8.78
CA ALA A 130 6.66 2.96 8.91
C ALA A 130 7.78 1.97 8.54
N VAL A 131 7.70 0.73 9.01
CA VAL A 131 8.64 -0.34 8.65
C VAL A 131 8.56 -0.67 7.17
N THR A 132 7.34 -0.85 6.62
CA THR A 132 7.15 -1.14 5.19
C THR A 132 7.75 -0.03 4.31
N TRP A 133 7.58 1.24 4.69
CA TRP A 133 8.19 2.36 3.99
C TRP A 133 9.71 2.39 4.13
N ALA A 134 10.25 2.20 5.34
CA ALA A 134 11.69 2.19 5.54
C ALA A 134 12.37 1.13 4.67
N LEU A 135 11.75 -0.05 4.54
CA LEU A 135 12.22 -1.12 3.65
C LEU A 135 12.05 -0.75 2.17
N GLY A 136 10.88 -0.23 1.77
CA GLY A 136 10.62 0.20 0.40
C GLY A 136 11.56 1.32 -0.06
N ALA A 137 11.88 2.28 0.81
CA ALA A 137 12.78 3.40 0.53
C ALA A 137 14.25 2.96 0.36
N VAL A 138 14.64 1.78 0.84
CA VAL A 138 15.98 1.19 0.64
C VAL A 138 16.10 0.51 -0.72
N VAL A 139 15.01 -0.11 -1.20
CA VAL A 139 15.00 -0.99 -2.38
C VAL A 139 14.91 -0.21 -3.71
N TYR A 140 14.80 1.13 -3.66
CA TYR A 140 14.95 2.01 -4.82
C TYR A 140 16.33 2.71 -4.89
N PRO A 141 17.47 2.01 -5.03
CA PRO A 141 18.58 2.57 -5.79
C PRO A 141 18.25 2.33 -7.27
N ASP A 142 17.93 3.39 -8.00
CA ASP A 142 17.79 3.39 -9.47
C ASP A 142 17.09 2.17 -10.08
N VAL A 143 15.76 2.27 -10.28
CA VAL A 143 15.19 1.72 -11.52
C VAL A 143 15.35 2.79 -12.60
N ALA A 144 16.60 3.13 -12.88
CA ALA A 144 16.97 3.88 -14.07
C ALA A 144 17.11 2.88 -15.24
N SER A 145 16.30 3.15 -16.27
CA SER A 145 16.38 2.61 -17.65
C SER A 145 15.67 1.29 -17.95
#